data_AF-A0A8I0L808-F1
#
_entry.id   AF-A0A8I0L808-F1
#
_cell.length_a   1.000
_cell.length_b   1.000
_cell.length_c   1.000
_cell.angle_alpha   90.00
_cell.angle_beta   90.00
_cell.angle_gamma   90.00
#
_symmetry.space_group_name_H-M   'P 1'
#
loop_
_entity.id
_entity.type
_entity.pdbx_description
1 polymer ?
#
loop_
_entity_poly.entity_id
_entity_poly.type
_entity_poly.pdbx_seq_one_letter_code
_entity_poly.pdbx_strand_id
1 'polypeptide(L)' 'VLSLTAPHILRDIHKAYLEAGADIICANTFSSNALSLAEYALGHKTEEINRTAVILAREAVDEFCKNNPGTTRWVAR' A
#
# COMPACT_ATOMS: atom_id res chain seq x y z
N VAL A 1 -2.36 10.02 -2.41
CA VAL A 1 -1.25 11.02 -2.35
C VAL A 1 -0.10 10.56 -1.48
N LEU A 2 -0.37 10.10 -0.24
CA LEU A 2 0.67 9.65 0.69
C LEU A 2 1.62 8.59 0.11
N SER A 3 1.12 7.71 -0.76
CA SER A 3 1.91 6.72 -1.51
C SER A 3 3.05 7.31 -2.33
N LEU A 4 2.93 8.56 -2.78
CA LEU A 4 3.99 9.27 -3.51
C LEU A 4 4.83 10.15 -2.57
N THR A 5 4.19 10.81 -1.60
CA THR A 5 4.85 11.87 -0.81
C THR A 5 5.56 11.36 0.44
N ALA A 6 5.08 10.26 1.05
CA ALA A 6 5.68 9.66 2.23
C ALA A 6 5.54 8.13 2.19
N PRO A 7 6.18 7.45 1.22
CA PRO A 7 6.09 6.00 1.06
C PRO A 7 6.63 5.21 2.27
N HIS A 8 7.60 5.78 3.00
CA HIS A 8 8.16 5.17 4.20
C HIS A 8 7.11 4.95 5.30
N ILE A 9 6.25 5.96 5.55
CA ILE A 9 5.18 5.85 6.55
C ILE A 9 4.22 4.72 6.20
N LEU A 10 3.85 4.56 4.93
CA LEU A 10 2.96 3.47 4.51
C LEU A 10 3.62 2.10 4.67
N ARG A 11 4.91 1.98 4.34
CA ARG A 11 5.65 0.74 4.58
C ARG A 11 5.66 0.38 6.06
N ASP A 12 5.93 1.35 6.93
CA ASP A 12 5.96 1.12 8.39
C ASP A 12 4.58 0.70 8.92
N ILE A 13 3.51 1.32 8.44
CA ILE A 13 2.13 0.92 8.77
C ILE A 13 1.84 -0.51 8.30
N HIS A 14 2.19 -0.85 7.04
CA HIS A 14 1.98 -2.20 6.52
C HIS A 14 2.77 -3.24 7.32
N LYS A 15 4.02 -2.95 7.69
CA LYS A 15 4.85 -3.82 8.55
C LYS A 15 4.22 -4.00 9.92
N ALA A 16 3.76 -2.93 10.57
CA ALA A 16 3.11 -3.02 11.87
C ALA A 16 1.86 -3.92 11.86
N TYR A 17 1.05 -3.87 10.79
CA TYR A 17 -0.09 -4.79 10.64
C TYR A 17 0.36 -6.24 10.43
N LEU A 18 1.39 -6.48 9.62
CA LEU A 18 1.94 -7.83 9.40
C LEU A 18 2.52 -8.42 10.70
N GLU A 19 3.25 -7.62 11.47
CA GLU A 19 3.80 -7.98 12.79
C GLU A 19 2.69 -8.24 13.82
N ALA A 20 1.58 -7.52 13.74
CA ALA A 20 0.38 -7.78 14.54
C ALA A 20 -0.38 -9.05 14.12
N GLY A 21 0.05 -9.74 13.06
CA GLY A 21 -0.52 -11.00 12.60
C GLY A 21 -1.53 -10.87 11.46
N ALA A 22 -1.62 -9.72 10.78
CA ALA A 22 -2.49 -9.58 9.62
C ALA A 22 -2.04 -10.51 8.49
N ASP A 23 -2.98 -11.26 7.93
CA ASP A 23 -2.73 -12.14 6.78
C ASP A 23 -2.87 -11.40 5.43
N ILE A 24 -3.68 -10.35 5.39
CA ILE A 24 -3.97 -9.57 4.18
C ILE A 24 -3.68 -8.10 4.45
N ILE A 25 -2.93 -7.46 3.55
CA ILE A 25 -2.67 -6.03 3.58
C ILE A 25 -3.42 -5.34 2.44
N CYS A 26 -4.28 -4.38 2.78
CA CYS A 26 -4.93 -3.52 1.80
C CYS A 26 -3.99 -2.39 1.38
N ALA A 27 -3.84 -2.19 0.07
CA ALA A 27 -3.17 -1.03 -0.47
C ALA A 27 -3.93 0.26 -0.10
N ASN A 28 -3.21 1.38 0.01
CA ASN A 28 -3.80 2.67 0.34
C ASN A 28 -4.51 3.31 -0.88
N THR A 29 -5.61 2.69 -1.32
CA THR A 29 -6.29 2.97 -2.59
C THR A 29 -7.76 3.37 -2.43
N PHE A 30 -8.33 3.35 -1.23
CA PHE A 30 -9.77 3.57 -0.97
C PHE A 30 -10.35 4.82 -1.66
N SER A 31 -9.69 5.97 -1.52
CA SER A 31 -10.09 7.25 -2.12
C SER A 31 -9.24 7.65 -3.34
N SER A 32 -8.44 6.72 -3.87
CA SER A 32 -7.56 6.96 -5.02
C SER A 32 -8.30 6.73 -6.34
N ASN A 33 -9.41 7.43 -6.56
CA ASN A 33 -10.14 7.45 -7.84
C ASN A 33 -10.08 8.86 -8.47
N ALA A 34 -10.31 8.94 -9.78
CA ALA A 34 -10.14 10.19 -10.52
C ALA A 34 -11.05 11.33 -10.03
N LEU A 35 -12.27 11.00 -9.58
CA LEU A 35 -13.23 11.98 -9.09
C LEU A 35 -12.76 12.55 -7.74
N SER A 36 -12.45 11.70 -6.77
CA SER A 36 -11.95 12.13 -5.46
C SER A 36 -10.61 12.86 -5.55
N LEU A 37 -9.73 12.44 -6.46
CA LEU A 37 -8.43 13.11 -6.64
C LEU A 37 -8.54 14.42 -7.45
N ALA A 38 -9.60 14.61 -8.24
CA ALA A 38 -9.81 15.86 -8.98
C ALA A 38 -10.05 17.06 -8.05
N GLU A 39 -10.66 16.85 -6.87
CA GLU A 39 -10.82 17.88 -5.83
C GLU A 39 -9.47 18.48 -5.39
N TYR A 40 -8.39 17.70 -5.52
CA TYR A 40 -7.02 18.09 -5.19
C TYR A 40 -6.18 18.42 -6.42
N ALA A 41 -6.79 18.56 -7.61
CA ALA A 41 -6.11 18.70 -8.91
C ALA A 41 -5.16 17.53 -9.27
N LEU A 42 -5.38 16.34 -8.69
CA LEU A 42 -4.54 15.15 -8.84
C LEU A 42 -5.23 14.00 -9.61
N GLY A 43 -6.41 14.23 -10.18
CA GLY A 43 -7.15 13.19 -10.92
C GLY A 43 -6.34 12.52 -12.04
N HIS A 44 -5.44 13.27 -12.69
CA HIS A 44 -4.53 12.76 -13.72
C HIS A 44 -3.44 11.80 -13.19
N LYS A 45 -3.18 11.80 -11.86
CA LYS A 45 -2.22 10.90 -11.20
C LYS A 45 -2.85 9.66 -10.58
N THR A 46 -4.13 9.43 -10.83
CA THR A 46 -4.88 8.31 -10.21
C THR A 46 -4.19 6.96 -10.41
N GLU A 47 -3.77 6.66 -11.63
CA GLU A 47 -3.10 5.40 -11.94
C GLU A 47 -1.75 5.28 -11.21
N GLU A 48 -0.93 6.34 -11.28
CA GLU A 48 0.37 6.41 -10.62
C GLU A 48 0.24 6.19 -9.11
N ILE A 49 -0.70 6.89 -8.45
CA ILE A 49 -0.95 6.78 -7.01
C ILE A 49 -1.37 5.35 -6.64
N ASN A 50 -2.30 4.77 -7.39
CA ASN A 50 -2.77 3.40 -7.14
C ASN A 50 -1.65 2.38 -7.33
N ARG A 51 -0.89 2.50 -8.42
CA ARG A 51 0.22 1.59 -8.73
C ARG A 51 1.28 1.64 -7.64
N THR A 52 1.69 2.84 -7.22
CA THR A 52 2.66 3.00 -6.13
C THR A 52 2.12 2.45 -4.82
N ALA A 53 0.85 2.69 -4.49
CA ALA A 53 0.24 2.14 -3.26
C ALA A 53 0.29 0.60 -3.21
N VAL A 54 -0.03 -0.07 -4.32
CA VAL A 54 0.02 -1.54 -4.41
C VAL A 54 1.46 -2.05 -4.34
N ILE A 55 2.41 -1.37 -4.99
CA ILE A 55 3.84 -1.72 -4.92
C ILE A 55 4.34 -1.67 -3.48
N LEU A 56 4.03 -0.60 -2.73
CA LEU A 56 4.47 -0.46 -1.34
C LEU A 56 3.91 -1.57 -0.44
N ALA A 57 2.63 -1.93 -0.62
CA ALA A 57 2.02 -3.03 0.12
C ALA A 57 2.68 -4.38 -0.23
N ARG A 58 3.00 -4.61 -1.52
CA ARG A 58 3.67 -5.82 -1.98
C ARG A 58 5.09 -5.94 -1.44
N GLU A 59 5.86 -4.85 -1.49
CA GLU A 59 7.21 -4.82 -0.92
C GLU A 59 7.22 -5.15 0.57
N ALA A 60 6.29 -4.59 1.34
CA ALA A 60 6.19 -4.87 2.78
C ALA A 60 5.86 -6.35 3.05
N VAL A 61 4.93 -6.92 2.28
CA VAL A 61 4.57 -8.35 2.36
C VAL A 61 5.76 -9.24 1.98
N ASP A 62 6.44 -8.95 0.87
CA ASP A 62 7.55 -9.76 0.38
C ASP A 62 8.74 -9.73 1.36
N GLU A 63 9.04 -8.55 1.94
CA GLU A 63 10.06 -8.40 2.99
C GLU A 63 9.70 -9.19 4.25
N PHE A 64 8.44 -9.12 4.70
CA PHE A 64 7.97 -9.86 5.87
C PHE A 64 8.04 -11.38 5.66
N CYS A 65 7.57 -11.87 4.50
CA CYS A 65 7.62 -13.29 4.15
C CYS A 65 9.06 -13.80 4.05
N LYS A 66 10.00 -12.98 3.56
CA LYS A 66 11.42 -13.31 3.52
C LYS A 66 12.00 -13.51 4.92
N ASN A 67 11.55 -12.70 5.89
CA ASN A 67 11.99 -12.79 7.28
C ASN A 67 11.24 -13.86 8.09
N ASN A 68 10.07 -14.31 7.60
CA ASN A 68 9.21 -15.30 8.26
C ASN A 68 8.87 -16.46 7.30
N PRO A 69 9.86 -17.32 6.98
CA PRO A 69 9.66 -18.41 6.04
C PRO A 69 8.55 -19.35 6.52
N GLY A 70 7.68 -19.77 5.59
CA GLY A 70 6.51 -20.61 5.88
C GLY A 70 5.22 -19.83 6.15
N THR A 71 5.29 -18.51 6.28
CA THR A 71 4.09 -17.66 6.32
C THR A 71 3.64 -17.27 4.90
N THR A 72 2.32 -17.25 4.68
CA THR A 72 1.73 -16.71 3.45
C THR A 72 0.95 -15.46 3.81
N ARG A 73 1.17 -14.40 3.05
CA ARG A 73 0.53 -13.09 3.22
C ARG A 73 0.05 -12.59 1.87
N TRP A 74 -1.06 -11.86 1.85
CA TRP A 74 -1.71 -11.40 0.62
C TRP A 74 -1.81 -9.88 0.56
N VAL A 75 -1.95 -9.34 -0.66
CA VAL A 75 -2.21 -7.93 -0.90
C VAL A 75 -3.56 -7.78 -1.59
N ALA A 76 -4.42 -6.93 -1.03
CA ALA A 76 -5.68 -6.50 -1.64
C ALA A 76 -5.56 -5.06 -2.15
N ARG A 77 -6.29 -4.74 -3.22
CA ARG A 77 -6.41 -3.39 -3.79
C ARG A 77 -7.79 -2.82 -3.52
#